data_AF-A0A9W7Z0C9-F1
#
_entry.id   AF-A0A9W7Z0C9-F1
#
_cell.length_a   1.000
_cell.length_b   1.000
_cell.length_c   1.000
_cell.angle_alpha   90.00
_cell.angle_beta   90.00
_cell.angle_gamma   90.00
#
_symmetry.space_group_name_H-M   'P 1'
#
loop_
_entity.id
_entity.type
_entity.pdbx_description
1 polymer ?
#
loop_
_entity_poly.entity_id
_entity_poly.type
_entity_poly.pdbx_seq_one_letter_code
_entity_poly.pdbx_strand_id
1 'polypeptide(L)'
;MSRSDPTWLGRYRRAMDGRAYNGQRFIEDITAKRREARRDHVNGQTPDALHLETMRDLNIASTDAPSMEPMQLSPFEALFLNTLECLEVRDSDHHICSHAELWQLLAASSKQADEFALKYAAYFYYRTRGWTVKSGIKFGADFLLYSKGGPSSSHAQYSVIVRRQDTRGTVDESWQYMFALSRVCSQVRKALIVCYVDRPTAENDCGVHEHMETTAPDLTEFQINEFLIERFNPNRK
;
A
#
# COMPACT_ATOMS: atom_id res chain seq x y z
N MET A 1 13.62 -8.13 14.94
CA MET A 1 13.84 -8.09 13.47
C MET A 1 14.71 -9.26 13.07
N SER A 2 14.49 -9.87 11.90
CA SER A 2 15.19 -11.09 11.49
C SER A 2 16.71 -10.92 11.58
N ARG A 3 17.38 -11.93 12.15
CA ARG A 3 18.85 -12.01 12.26
C ARG A 3 19.50 -12.68 11.04
N SER A 4 18.70 -13.14 10.09
CA SER A 4 19.18 -13.78 8.86
C SER A 4 19.68 -12.75 7.85
N ASP A 5 20.66 -13.15 7.05
CA ASP A 5 21.07 -12.39 5.88
C ASP A 5 19.90 -12.22 4.89
N PRO A 6 19.85 -11.11 4.14
CA PRO A 6 18.84 -10.94 3.10
C PRO A 6 18.98 -12.03 2.03
N THR A 7 17.86 -12.52 1.53
CA THR A 7 17.80 -13.48 0.41
C THR A 7 18.50 -12.97 -0.85
N TRP A 8 18.48 -11.65 -1.08
CA TRP A 8 19.19 -11.03 -2.20
C TRP A 8 20.72 -11.04 -2.04
N LEU A 9 21.27 -11.06 -0.82
CA LEU A 9 22.71 -10.96 -0.59
C LEU A 9 23.49 -12.13 -1.18
N GLY A 10 22.91 -13.33 -1.10
CA GLY A 10 23.50 -14.52 -1.71
C GLY A 10 23.41 -14.52 -3.24
N ARG A 11 22.42 -13.85 -3.84
CA ARG A 11 22.36 -13.64 -5.31
C ARG A 11 23.39 -12.61 -5.74
N TYR A 12 23.55 -11.54 -4.95
CA TYR A 12 24.49 -10.47 -5.21
C TYR A 12 25.94 -10.96 -5.16
N ARG A 13 26.34 -11.66 -4.09
CA ARG A 13 27.68 -12.24 -3.96
C ARG A 13 28.03 -13.16 -5.13
N ARG A 14 27.12 -14.08 -5.48
CA ARG A 14 27.29 -14.97 -6.64
C ARG A 14 27.40 -14.23 -7.98
N ALA A 15 26.68 -13.13 -8.15
CA ALA A 15 26.77 -12.31 -9.36
C ALA A 15 28.09 -11.52 -9.44
N MET A 16 28.66 -11.16 -8.29
CA MET A 16 29.92 -10.42 -8.17
C MET A 16 31.16 -11.31 -8.19
N ASP A 17 31.06 -12.58 -7.79
CA ASP A 17 32.17 -13.55 -7.81
C ASP A 17 32.81 -13.76 -9.20
N GLY A 18 32.18 -13.24 -10.28
CA GLY A 18 32.69 -13.27 -11.65
C GLY A 18 32.96 -11.91 -12.32
N ARG A 19 32.77 -10.76 -11.65
CA ARG A 19 33.03 -9.42 -12.20
C ARG A 19 34.10 -8.71 -11.37
N ALA A 20 35.15 -8.22 -12.02
CA ALA A 20 36.13 -7.35 -11.35
C ALA A 20 35.42 -6.09 -10.82
N TYR A 21 35.52 -5.84 -9.52
CA TYR A 21 34.94 -4.67 -8.87
C TYR A 21 35.68 -3.41 -9.36
N ASN A 22 35.23 -2.83 -10.48
CA ASN A 22 35.84 -1.64 -11.11
C ASN A 22 35.54 -0.34 -10.34
N GLY A 23 35.50 -0.38 -9.01
CA GLY A 23 35.23 0.78 -8.15
C GLY A 23 33.79 1.31 -8.19
N GLN A 24 32.86 0.63 -8.90
CA GLN A 24 31.44 0.97 -8.90
C GLN A 24 30.80 0.59 -7.55
N ARG A 25 30.10 1.54 -6.91
CA ARG A 25 29.31 1.28 -5.71
C ARG A 25 27.90 0.83 -6.08
N PHE A 26 27.48 -0.32 -5.57
CA PHE A 26 26.15 -0.86 -5.77
C PHE A 26 25.22 -0.55 -4.59
N ILE A 27 23.90 -0.47 -4.84
CA ILE A 27 22.87 -0.26 -3.80
C ILE A 27 22.93 -1.37 -2.74
N GLU A 28 23.23 -2.57 -3.20
CA GLU A 28 23.43 -3.79 -2.44
C GLU A 28 24.51 -3.60 -1.37
N ASP A 29 25.69 -3.08 -1.74
CA ASP A 29 26.78 -2.82 -0.79
C ASP A 29 26.38 -1.81 0.28
N ILE A 30 25.69 -0.73 -0.12
CA ILE A 30 25.21 0.31 0.78
C ILE A 30 24.17 -0.27 1.77
N THR A 31 23.27 -1.11 1.26
CA THR A 31 22.21 -1.73 2.07
C THR A 31 22.78 -2.75 3.06
N ALA A 32 23.77 -3.54 2.64
CA ALA A 32 24.49 -4.47 3.51
C ALA A 32 25.22 -3.74 4.65
N LYS A 33 26.00 -2.70 4.32
CA LYS A 33 26.70 -1.86 5.31
C LYS A 33 25.74 -1.18 6.30
N ARG A 34 24.61 -0.66 5.82
CA ARG A 34 23.55 -0.08 6.69
C ARG A 34 22.93 -1.10 7.64
N ARG A 35 22.90 -2.38 7.28
CA ARG A 35 22.41 -3.45 8.17
C ARG A 35 23.48 -3.85 9.19
N GLU A 36 24.75 -3.89 8.78
CA GLU A 36 25.90 -4.11 9.68
C GLU A 36 25.99 -3.01 10.74
N ALA A 37 26.00 -1.73 10.33
CA ALA A 37 26.03 -0.62 11.28
C ALA A 37 24.85 -0.63 12.28
N ARG A 38 23.67 -1.10 11.86
CA ARG A 38 22.52 -1.29 12.77
C ARG A 38 22.71 -2.47 13.73
N ARG A 39 23.40 -3.54 13.33
CA ARG A 39 23.78 -4.65 14.21
C ARG A 39 24.76 -4.16 15.28
N ASP A 40 25.73 -3.35 14.88
CA ASP A 40 26.78 -2.84 15.77
C ASP A 40 26.21 -1.83 16.79
N HIS A 41 25.24 -1.01 16.37
CA HIS A 41 24.50 -0.10 17.26
C HIS A 41 23.74 -0.83 18.38
N VAL A 42 23.17 -2.01 18.08
CA VAL A 42 22.44 -2.83 19.09
C VAL A 42 23.40 -3.54 20.05
N ASN A 43 24.66 -3.75 19.64
CA ASN A 43 25.71 -4.38 20.47
C ASN A 43 26.52 -3.38 21.33
N GLY A 44 26.07 -2.12 21.45
CA GLY A 44 26.65 -1.14 22.37
C GLY A 44 27.90 -0.43 21.87
N GLN A 45 28.26 -0.55 20.58
CA GLN A 45 29.26 0.31 19.97
C GLN A 45 28.60 1.60 19.47
N THR A 46 29.03 2.75 19.99
CA THR A 46 28.56 4.07 19.55
C THR A 46 29.12 4.37 18.15
N PRO A 47 28.28 4.53 17.12
CA PRO A 47 28.77 4.99 15.83
C PRO A 47 28.90 6.52 15.86
N ASP A 48 29.96 7.03 15.20
CA ASP A 48 29.99 8.40 14.70
C ASP A 48 28.67 8.68 13.96
N ALA A 49 28.10 9.87 14.20
CA ALA A 49 26.75 10.26 13.80
C ALA A 49 26.28 9.63 12.48
N LEU A 50 25.09 8.98 12.49
CA LEU A 50 24.43 8.45 11.31
C LEU A 50 24.24 9.58 10.28
N HIS A 51 25.23 9.77 9.41
CA HIS A 51 25.11 10.63 8.25
C HIS A 51 24.12 9.93 7.31
N LEU A 52 22.89 10.42 7.28
CA LEU A 52 21.90 9.99 6.31
C LEU A 52 22.35 10.48 4.94
N GLU A 53 23.19 9.68 4.27
CA GLU A 53 23.41 9.84 2.83
C GLU A 53 22.06 9.62 2.14
N THR A 54 21.44 10.72 1.74
CA THR A 54 20.21 10.74 0.95
C THR A 54 20.46 9.97 -0.34
N MET A 55 19.49 9.15 -0.79
CA MET A 55 19.69 8.31 -1.98
C MET A 55 20.05 9.10 -3.26
N ARG A 56 19.80 10.41 -3.26
CA ARG A 56 20.15 11.34 -4.35
C ARG A 56 21.65 11.58 -4.49
N ASP A 57 22.42 11.38 -3.44
CA ASP A 57 23.85 11.75 -3.38
C ASP A 57 24.79 10.61 -3.83
N LEU A 58 24.23 9.44 -4.16
CA LEU A 58 25.01 8.20 -4.31
C LEU A 58 25.43 7.87 -5.75
N ASN A 59 25.10 8.73 -6.73
CA ASN A 59 25.46 8.58 -8.15
C ASN A 59 25.36 7.12 -8.66
N ILE A 60 24.25 6.47 -8.31
CA ILE A 60 24.03 5.04 -8.56
C ILE A 60 23.40 4.90 -9.96
N ALA A 61 24.04 4.12 -10.83
CA ALA A 61 23.45 3.77 -12.11
C ALA A 61 22.21 2.89 -11.91
N SER A 62 21.05 3.32 -12.42
CA SER A 62 19.79 2.54 -12.36
C SER A 62 19.83 1.26 -13.19
N THR A 63 20.81 1.15 -14.09
CA THR A 63 20.96 0.04 -15.05
C THR A 63 21.50 -1.24 -14.43
N ASP A 64 22.07 -1.20 -13.21
CA ASP A 64 22.84 -2.32 -12.66
C ASP A 64 22.37 -2.80 -11.27
N ALA A 65 21.06 -2.90 -11.06
CA ALA A 65 20.49 -3.65 -9.91
C ALA A 65 19.88 -5.01 -10.32
N PRO A 66 20.55 -5.88 -11.11
CA PRO A 66 19.97 -7.14 -11.57
C PRO A 66 19.74 -8.15 -10.43
N SER A 67 20.27 -7.89 -9.23
CA SER A 67 20.17 -8.79 -8.08
C SER A 67 19.04 -8.46 -7.10
N MET A 68 18.55 -7.22 -7.15
CA MET A 68 17.49 -6.74 -6.26
C MET A 68 16.12 -7.26 -6.71
N GLU A 69 15.30 -7.62 -5.73
CA GLU A 69 13.89 -7.90 -6.00
C GLU A 69 13.22 -6.61 -6.46
N PRO A 70 12.46 -6.63 -7.58
CA PRO A 70 11.78 -5.45 -8.06
C PRO A 70 10.77 -4.98 -7.02
N MET A 71 10.66 -3.67 -6.84
CA MET A 71 9.62 -3.10 -6.00
C MET A 71 8.27 -3.27 -6.70
N GLN A 72 7.40 -4.08 -6.10
CA GLN A 72 6.04 -4.25 -6.58
C GLN A 72 5.13 -3.28 -5.84
N LEU A 73 4.45 -2.42 -6.61
CA LEU A 73 3.42 -1.53 -6.10
C LEU A 73 2.06 -2.19 -6.26
N SER A 74 1.18 -1.99 -5.29
CA SER A 74 -0.23 -2.34 -5.47
C SER A 74 -0.87 -1.42 -6.52
N PRO A 75 -1.97 -1.85 -7.18
CA PRO A 75 -2.72 -1.00 -8.12
C PRO A 75 -3.09 0.37 -7.54
N PHE A 76 -3.52 0.40 -6.27
CA PHE A 76 -3.88 1.63 -5.58
C PHE A 76 -2.68 2.54 -5.31
N GLU A 77 -1.53 1.97 -4.95
CA GLU A 77 -0.28 2.74 -4.77
C GLU A 77 0.22 3.31 -6.09
N ALA A 78 0.17 2.52 -7.17
CA ALA A 78 0.60 2.96 -8.50
C ALA A 78 -0.26 4.13 -9.00
N LEU A 79 -1.59 4.02 -8.92
CA LEU A 79 -2.51 5.11 -9.28
C LEU A 79 -2.27 6.35 -8.43
N PHE A 80 -2.12 6.20 -7.12
CA PHE A 80 -1.91 7.33 -6.22
C PHE A 80 -0.58 8.04 -6.47
N LEU A 81 0.48 7.31 -6.83
CA LEU A 81 1.76 7.94 -7.17
C LEU A 81 1.70 8.60 -8.55
N ASN A 82 0.92 8.04 -9.48
CA ASN A 82 0.69 8.62 -10.78
C ASN A 82 -0.15 9.91 -10.70
N THR A 83 -1.17 9.98 -9.83
CA THR A 83 -1.92 11.24 -9.59
C THR A 83 -1.07 12.34 -8.96
N LEU A 84 -0.02 11.97 -8.23
CA LEU A 84 0.96 12.91 -7.68
C LEU A 84 2.13 13.20 -8.63
N GLU A 85 2.07 12.71 -9.87
CA GLU A 85 3.14 12.86 -10.89
C GLU A 85 4.51 12.33 -10.40
N CYS A 86 4.51 11.41 -9.44
CA CYS A 86 5.70 10.80 -8.86
C CYS A 86 6.06 9.46 -9.51
N LEU A 87 5.21 8.95 -10.40
CA LEU A 87 5.38 7.66 -11.08
C LEU A 87 4.91 7.75 -12.54
N GLU A 88 5.84 7.50 -13.45
CA GLU A 88 5.55 7.19 -14.86
C GLU A 88 5.38 5.69 -15.02
N VAL A 89 4.24 5.26 -15.55
CA VAL A 89 3.98 3.85 -15.87
C VAL A 89 4.19 3.66 -17.37
N ARG A 90 4.91 2.60 -17.74
CA ARG A 90 5.16 2.23 -19.14
C ARG A 90 4.68 0.82 -19.39
N ASP A 91 4.04 0.62 -20.53
CA ASP A 91 3.65 -0.71 -20.99
C ASP A 91 4.88 -1.48 -21.52
N SER A 92 4.66 -2.75 -21.87
CA SER A 92 5.60 -3.67 -22.50
C SER A 92 6.24 -3.09 -23.76
N ASP A 93 5.49 -2.25 -24.49
CA ASP A 93 5.94 -1.55 -25.70
C ASP A 93 6.65 -0.20 -25.40
N HIS A 94 6.99 0.06 -24.13
CA HIS A 94 7.62 1.28 -23.62
C HIS A 94 6.81 2.58 -23.79
N HIS A 95 5.55 2.49 -24.22
CA HIS A 95 4.61 3.61 -24.25
C HIS A 95 4.27 4.07 -22.83
N ILE A 96 4.28 5.39 -22.61
CA ILE A 96 3.92 5.99 -21.33
C ILE A 96 2.39 5.98 -21.22
N CYS A 97 1.86 5.31 -20.20
CA CYS A 97 0.43 5.27 -19.94
C CYS A 97 0.00 6.60 -19.33
N SER A 98 -1.02 7.23 -19.92
CA SER A 98 -1.73 8.36 -19.30
C SER A 98 -2.48 7.91 -18.05
N HIS A 99 -2.85 8.86 -17.18
CA HIS A 99 -3.61 8.57 -15.97
C HIS A 99 -4.93 7.84 -16.26
N ALA A 100 -5.64 8.28 -17.31
CA ALA A 100 -6.88 7.66 -17.73
C ALA A 100 -6.66 6.22 -18.23
N GLU A 101 -5.68 5.97 -19.09
CA GLU A 101 -5.37 4.62 -19.56
C GLU A 101 -4.97 3.69 -18.40
N LEU A 102 -4.16 4.17 -17.46
CA LEU A 102 -3.79 3.40 -16.27
C LEU A 102 -5.00 3.05 -15.43
N TRP A 103 -5.94 3.99 -15.25
CA TRP A 103 -7.20 3.73 -14.58
C TRP A 103 -7.99 2.62 -15.28
N GLN A 104 -8.18 2.73 -16.59
CA GLN A 104 -8.93 1.75 -17.39
C GLN A 104 -8.31 0.35 -17.26
N LEU A 105 -6.99 0.24 -17.40
CA LEU A 105 -6.27 -1.04 -17.29
C LEU A 105 -6.47 -1.69 -15.92
N LEU A 106 -6.38 -0.91 -14.84
CA LEU A 106 -6.52 -1.43 -13.49
C LEU A 106 -7.97 -1.72 -13.11
N ALA A 107 -8.91 -0.90 -13.57
CA ALA A 107 -10.34 -1.11 -13.38
C ALA A 107 -10.82 -2.37 -14.13
N ALA A 108 -10.40 -2.55 -15.39
CA ALA A 108 -10.70 -3.74 -16.19
C ALA A 108 -10.08 -5.02 -15.62
N SER A 109 -8.92 -4.92 -14.95
CA SER A 109 -8.32 -6.06 -14.26
C SER A 109 -9.07 -6.45 -12.98
N SER A 110 -9.94 -5.58 -12.43
CA SER A 110 -10.76 -5.90 -11.27
C SER A 110 -12.00 -6.69 -11.71
N LYS A 111 -12.38 -7.71 -10.93
CA LYS A 111 -13.63 -8.46 -11.15
C LYS A 111 -14.88 -7.57 -11.08
N GLN A 112 -14.79 -6.47 -10.33
CA GLN A 112 -15.84 -5.48 -10.16
C GLN A 112 -15.18 -4.10 -10.22
N ALA A 113 -15.42 -3.36 -11.31
CA ALA A 113 -14.89 -2.00 -11.50
C ALA A 113 -15.41 -1.04 -10.42
N ASP A 114 -16.68 -1.18 -10.03
CA ASP A 114 -17.31 -0.46 -8.92
C ASP A 114 -16.58 -0.64 -7.59
N GLU A 115 -16.26 -1.89 -7.25
CA GLU A 115 -15.57 -2.20 -6.00
C GLU A 115 -14.15 -1.59 -6.00
N PHE A 116 -13.47 -1.62 -7.14
CA PHE A 116 -12.15 -1.00 -7.31
C PHE A 116 -12.21 0.51 -7.07
N ALA A 117 -13.21 1.19 -7.65
CA ALA A 117 -13.37 2.63 -7.49
C ALA A 117 -13.63 3.03 -6.04
N LEU A 118 -14.51 2.31 -5.33
CA LEU A 118 -14.78 2.56 -3.91
C LEU A 118 -13.53 2.34 -3.05
N LYS A 119 -12.78 1.26 -3.31
CA LYS A 119 -11.52 0.97 -2.59
C LYS A 119 -10.45 2.01 -2.88
N TYR A 120 -10.35 2.49 -4.11
CA TYR A 120 -9.41 3.56 -4.46
C TYR A 120 -9.78 4.89 -3.79
N ALA A 121 -11.06 5.26 -3.75
CA ALA A 121 -11.53 6.45 -3.03
C ALA A 121 -11.17 6.39 -1.54
N ALA A 122 -11.45 5.26 -0.89
CA ALA A 122 -11.04 5.03 0.51
C ALA A 122 -9.51 5.08 0.68
N TYR A 123 -8.75 4.43 -0.23
CA TYR A 123 -7.29 4.47 -0.21
C TYR A 123 -6.75 5.89 -0.28
N PHE A 124 -7.20 6.67 -1.26
CA PHE A 124 -6.81 8.06 -1.47
C PHE A 124 -7.10 8.91 -0.23
N TYR A 125 -8.30 8.77 0.32
CA TYR A 125 -8.74 9.47 1.52
C TYR A 125 -7.90 9.18 2.77
N TYR A 126 -7.53 7.92 3.03
CA TYR A 126 -6.65 7.62 4.15
C TYR A 126 -5.22 8.12 3.90
N ARG A 127 -4.74 8.05 2.66
CA ARG A 127 -3.40 8.55 2.30
C ARG A 127 -3.27 10.06 2.45
N THR A 128 -4.26 10.83 2.01
CA THR A 128 -4.26 12.31 2.15
C THR A 128 -4.31 12.74 3.62
N ARG A 129 -4.89 11.93 4.49
CA ARG A 129 -4.88 12.13 5.95
C ARG A 129 -3.59 11.69 6.65
N GLY A 130 -2.60 11.24 5.89
CA GLY A 130 -1.28 10.90 6.40
C GLY A 130 -1.18 9.49 6.99
N TRP A 131 -2.18 8.62 6.78
CA TRP A 131 -2.06 7.21 7.10
C TRP A 131 -1.19 6.49 6.07
N THR A 132 -0.40 5.53 6.53
CA THR A 132 0.24 4.57 5.63
C THR A 132 -0.70 3.39 5.44
N VAL A 133 -1.23 3.25 4.22
CA VAL A 133 -2.23 2.23 3.85
C VAL A 133 -1.52 1.03 3.25
N LYS A 134 -1.84 -0.18 3.72
CA LYS A 134 -1.33 -1.44 3.18
C LYS A 134 -2.45 -2.46 3.02
N SER A 135 -2.21 -3.53 2.25
CA SER A 135 -3.18 -4.62 2.07
C SER A 135 -3.55 -5.27 3.42
N GLY A 136 -4.86 -5.44 3.65
CA GLY A 136 -5.42 -6.08 4.83
C GLY A 136 -5.72 -7.57 4.68
N ILE A 137 -5.37 -8.19 3.54
CA ILE A 137 -5.78 -9.56 3.20
C ILE A 137 -5.41 -10.59 4.28
N LYS A 138 -4.29 -10.37 4.99
CA LYS A 138 -3.84 -11.23 6.10
C LYS A 138 -4.80 -11.29 7.28
N PHE A 139 -5.69 -10.31 7.40
CA PHE A 139 -6.65 -10.17 8.50
C PHE A 139 -8.10 -10.18 8.00
N GLY A 140 -8.33 -10.54 6.73
CA GLY A 140 -9.67 -10.53 6.12
C GLY A 140 -10.24 -9.13 5.89
N ALA A 141 -9.41 -8.09 5.96
CA ALA A 141 -9.78 -6.70 5.73
C ALA A 141 -9.26 -6.22 4.36
N ASP A 142 -9.82 -5.12 3.84
CA ASP A 142 -9.34 -4.52 2.60
C ASP A 142 -8.00 -3.82 2.83
N PHE A 143 -7.94 -2.99 3.87
CA PHE A 143 -6.76 -2.19 4.19
C PHE A 143 -6.33 -2.26 5.65
N LEU A 144 -5.08 -1.91 5.89
CA LEU A 144 -4.48 -1.67 7.19
C LEU A 144 -3.96 -0.24 7.26
N LEU A 145 -4.25 0.43 8.36
CA LEU A 145 -3.77 1.79 8.62
C LEU A 145 -2.66 1.77 9.66
N TYR A 146 -1.50 2.26 9.24
CA TYR A 146 -0.34 2.49 10.10
C TYR A 146 -0.20 3.98 10.36
N SER A 147 0.09 4.33 11.62
CA SER A 147 0.40 5.70 12.01
C SER A 147 1.66 6.24 11.33
N LYS A 148 1.93 7.53 11.53
CA LYS A 148 3.14 8.19 11.06
C LYS A 148 4.38 7.36 11.45
N GLY A 149 5.21 7.04 10.46
CA GLY A 149 6.37 6.13 10.58
C GLY A 149 6.17 4.74 9.94
N GLY A 150 4.93 4.36 9.64
CA GLY A 150 4.62 3.20 8.81
C GLY A 150 4.96 1.84 9.47
N PRO A 151 5.05 0.76 8.66
CA PRO A 151 5.24 -0.60 9.14
C PRO A 151 6.59 -0.90 9.80
N SER A 152 7.60 -0.04 9.58
CA SER A 152 8.92 -0.21 10.19
C SER A 152 8.99 0.30 11.62
N SER A 153 8.14 1.29 11.98
CA SER A 153 8.13 1.90 13.32
C SER A 153 7.05 1.32 14.23
N SER A 154 5.90 0.92 13.68
CA SER A 154 4.71 0.61 14.47
C SER A 154 3.84 -0.46 13.81
N HIS A 155 3.02 -1.14 14.62
CA HIS A 155 2.00 -2.04 14.10
C HIS A 155 0.80 -1.25 13.56
N ALA A 156 0.11 -1.80 12.58
CA ALA A 156 -1.17 -1.23 12.12
C ALA A 156 -2.15 -1.12 13.28
N GLN A 157 -2.74 0.06 13.45
CA GLN A 157 -3.71 0.36 14.49
C GLN A 157 -5.12 -0.07 14.07
N TYR A 158 -5.44 0.12 12.79
CA TYR A 158 -6.76 -0.16 12.25
C TYR A 158 -6.72 -1.16 11.11
N SER A 159 -7.75 -2.00 11.07
CA SER A 159 -8.15 -2.79 9.91
C SER A 159 -9.39 -2.15 9.31
N VAL A 160 -9.40 -1.92 8.01
CA VAL A 160 -10.49 -1.22 7.32
C VAL A 160 -11.15 -2.15 6.34
N ILE A 161 -12.48 -2.12 6.35
CA ILE A 161 -13.34 -2.73 5.35
C ILE A 161 -14.08 -1.62 4.61
N VAL A 162 -14.05 -1.66 3.27
CA VAL A 162 -14.67 -0.65 2.41
C VAL A 162 -16.00 -1.17 1.88
N ARG A 163 -17.07 -0.40 2.09
CA ARG A 163 -18.44 -0.79 1.68
C ARG A 163 -19.13 0.34 0.95
N ARG A 164 -20.06 0.01 0.06
CA ARG A 164 -20.95 0.99 -0.57
C ARG A 164 -22.09 1.34 0.40
N GLN A 165 -22.41 2.62 0.53
CA GLN A 165 -23.47 3.08 1.44
C GLN A 165 -24.88 2.61 1.02
N ASP A 166 -25.13 2.48 -0.29
CA ASP A 166 -26.44 2.17 -0.87
C ASP A 166 -26.83 0.67 -0.84
N THR A 167 -26.04 -0.15 -0.16
CA THR A 167 -26.26 -1.61 -0.10
C THR A 167 -27.38 -2.00 0.88
N ARG A 168 -28.46 -1.21 0.97
CA ARG A 168 -29.61 -1.46 1.85
C ARG A 168 -30.45 -2.70 1.45
N GLY A 169 -30.11 -3.37 0.35
CA GLY A 169 -30.84 -4.54 -0.15
C GLY A 169 -29.99 -5.74 -0.60
N THR A 170 -28.67 -5.60 -0.75
CA THR A 170 -27.82 -6.73 -1.13
C THR A 170 -27.35 -7.46 0.14
N VAL A 171 -28.20 -8.38 0.55
CA VAL A 171 -27.98 -9.38 1.60
C VAL A 171 -26.80 -10.27 1.20
N ASP A 172 -25.56 -9.87 1.48
CA ASP A 172 -24.47 -10.85 1.51
C ASP A 172 -23.31 -10.51 2.45
N GLU A 173 -23.59 -9.78 3.53
CA GLU A 173 -22.72 -9.83 4.69
C GLU A 173 -23.54 -10.31 5.87
N SER A 174 -23.54 -11.64 6.02
CA SER A 174 -24.00 -12.26 7.24
C SER A 174 -23.34 -11.53 8.41
N TRP A 175 -24.12 -11.13 9.41
CA TRP A 175 -23.63 -10.75 10.73
C TRP A 175 -22.45 -11.62 11.20
N GLN A 176 -22.46 -12.91 10.83
CA GLN A 176 -21.37 -13.87 11.02
C GLN A 176 -20.04 -13.42 10.42
N TYR A 177 -20.00 -12.89 9.19
CA TYR A 177 -18.79 -12.31 8.58
C TYR A 177 -18.25 -11.15 9.43
N MET A 178 -19.11 -10.22 9.82
CA MET A 178 -18.74 -9.09 10.68
C MET A 178 -18.22 -9.55 12.05
N PHE A 179 -18.86 -10.55 12.66
CA PHE A 179 -18.40 -11.16 13.92
C PHE A 179 -17.06 -11.90 13.76
N ALA A 180 -16.89 -12.65 12.68
CA ALA A 180 -15.65 -13.36 12.38
C ALA A 180 -14.49 -12.38 12.20
N LEU A 181 -14.71 -11.31 11.45
CA LEU A 181 -13.71 -10.29 11.23
C LEU A 181 -13.38 -9.50 12.50
N SER A 182 -14.41 -9.10 13.26
CA SER A 182 -14.23 -8.47 14.58
C SER A 182 -13.40 -9.36 15.50
N ARG A 183 -13.63 -10.68 15.48
CA ARG A 183 -12.82 -11.66 16.22
C ARG A 183 -11.37 -11.66 15.74
N VAL A 184 -11.10 -11.79 14.44
CA VAL A 184 -9.73 -11.80 13.89
C VAL A 184 -8.99 -10.52 14.26
N CYS A 185 -9.60 -9.34 14.02
CA CYS A 185 -8.99 -8.05 14.33
C CYS A 185 -8.69 -7.89 15.82
N SER A 186 -9.63 -8.31 16.69
CA SER A 186 -9.43 -8.25 18.15
C SER A 186 -8.26 -9.12 18.62
N GLN A 187 -8.05 -10.30 18.01
CA GLN A 187 -6.98 -11.22 18.38
C GLN A 187 -5.59 -10.64 18.06
N VAL A 188 -5.49 -9.84 17.01
CA VAL A 188 -4.24 -9.16 16.59
C VAL A 188 -4.16 -7.71 17.09
N ARG A 189 -5.02 -7.34 18.05
CA ARG A 189 -5.11 -6.02 18.68
C ARG A 189 -5.23 -4.87 17.66
N LYS A 190 -6.10 -5.05 16.67
CA LYS A 190 -6.46 -4.02 15.69
C LYS A 190 -7.91 -3.61 15.87
N ALA A 191 -8.15 -2.32 15.81
CA ALA A 191 -9.50 -1.76 15.76
C ALA A 191 -10.08 -1.95 14.35
N LEU A 192 -11.33 -2.39 14.27
CA LEU A 192 -12.00 -2.60 12.99
C LEU A 192 -12.78 -1.32 12.62
N ILE A 193 -12.53 -0.79 11.42
CA ILE A 193 -13.28 0.32 10.84
C ILE A 193 -14.09 -0.22 9.66
N VAL A 194 -15.38 0.12 9.63
CA VAL A 194 -16.20 0.00 8.43
C VAL A 194 -16.26 1.37 7.78
N CYS A 195 -15.70 1.45 6.58
CA CYS A 195 -15.60 2.65 5.77
C CYS A 195 -16.68 2.57 4.69
N TYR A 196 -17.79 3.28 4.90
CA TYR A 196 -18.80 3.45 3.86
C TYR A 196 -18.35 4.55 2.91
N VAL A 197 -18.38 4.22 1.62
CA VAL A 197 -18.12 5.15 0.53
C VAL A 197 -19.43 5.30 -0.21
N ASP A 198 -19.92 6.53 -0.25
CA ASP A 198 -21.07 6.93 -1.01
C ASP A 198 -20.62 7.68 -2.26
N ARG A 199 -21.31 7.42 -3.37
CA ARG A 199 -21.18 8.21 -4.58
C ARG A 199 -22.55 8.86 -4.78
N PRO A 200 -22.66 10.20 -4.79
CA PRO A 200 -23.91 10.88 -5.10
C PRO A 200 -24.26 10.48 -6.54
N THR A 201 -25.17 9.53 -6.65
CA THR A 201 -25.78 9.21 -7.93
C THR A 201 -26.72 10.37 -8.19
N ALA A 202 -26.40 11.23 -9.17
CA ALA A 202 -27.36 12.24 -9.60
C ALA A 202 -28.68 11.49 -9.89
N GLU A 203 -29.77 11.88 -9.23
CA GLU A 203 -31.04 11.15 -9.16
C GLU A 203 -31.76 10.97 -10.52
N ASN A 204 -31.09 11.26 -11.65
CA ASN A 204 -31.63 11.22 -13.01
C ASN A 204 -30.85 10.36 -14.01
N ASP A 205 -29.80 9.62 -13.61
CA ASP A 205 -29.07 8.80 -14.60
C ASP A 205 -29.70 7.41 -14.77
N CYS A 206 -30.88 7.42 -15.37
CA CYS A 206 -31.52 6.26 -15.97
C CYS A 206 -30.71 5.82 -17.20
N GLY A 207 -29.61 5.12 -16.97
CA GLY A 207 -28.93 4.33 -17.99
C GLY A 207 -27.63 4.89 -18.51
N VAL A 208 -26.60 4.98 -17.66
CA VAL A 208 -25.21 4.95 -18.16
C VAL A 208 -24.28 4.13 -17.26
N HIS A 209 -24.41 2.81 -17.34
CA HIS A 209 -23.38 1.89 -16.82
C HIS A 209 -22.08 1.88 -17.67
N GLU A 210 -22.03 2.65 -18.75
CA GLU A 210 -20.96 2.58 -19.77
C GLU A 210 -19.81 3.58 -19.53
N HIS A 211 -20.01 4.64 -18.74
CA HIS A 211 -18.98 5.68 -18.54
C HIS A 211 -17.98 5.40 -17.42
N MET A 212 -18.25 4.41 -16.57
CA MET A 212 -17.36 4.11 -15.45
C MET A 212 -16.08 3.39 -15.87
N GLU A 213 -16.06 2.87 -17.09
CA GLU A 213 -14.91 2.19 -17.68
C GLU A 213 -13.96 3.13 -18.41
N THR A 214 -14.33 4.39 -18.69
CA THR A 214 -13.54 5.24 -19.60
C THR A 214 -12.72 6.33 -18.90
N THR A 215 -13.15 6.85 -17.76
CA THR A 215 -12.44 7.96 -17.08
C THR A 215 -12.30 7.72 -15.59
N ALA A 216 -11.16 8.10 -15.02
CA ALA A 216 -10.96 8.07 -13.57
C ALA A 216 -12.05 8.92 -12.89
N PRO A 217 -12.75 8.38 -11.89
CA PRO A 217 -13.86 9.08 -11.25
C PRO A 217 -13.33 10.27 -10.45
N ASP A 218 -14.05 11.39 -10.49
CA ASP A 218 -13.70 12.55 -9.67
C ASP A 218 -13.82 12.16 -8.19
N LEU A 219 -12.69 12.21 -7.49
CA LEU A 219 -12.59 11.83 -6.09
C LEU A 219 -13.34 12.81 -5.17
N THR A 220 -13.65 14.03 -5.64
CA THR A 220 -14.40 15.03 -4.88
C THR A 220 -15.87 14.67 -4.72
N GLU A 221 -16.42 13.84 -5.61
CA GLU A 221 -17.81 13.39 -5.54
C GLU A 221 -18.02 12.38 -4.40
N PHE A 222 -17.00 11.65 -3.97
CA PHE A 222 -17.19 10.58 -2.99
C PHE A 222 -17.32 11.13 -1.57
N GLN A 223 -18.38 10.73 -0.88
CA GLN A 223 -18.55 10.96 0.54
C GLN A 223 -18.11 9.71 1.33
N ILE A 224 -17.27 9.90 2.34
CA ILE A 224 -16.71 8.79 3.12
C ILE A 224 -17.15 8.91 4.58
N ASN A 225 -17.79 7.85 5.08
CA ASN A 225 -18.28 7.73 6.45
C ASN A 225 -17.59 6.55 7.15
N GLU A 226 -17.02 6.78 8.32
CA GLU A 226 -16.27 5.77 9.08
C GLU A 226 -17.02 5.36 10.35
N PHE A 227 -17.13 4.06 10.58
CA PHE A 227 -17.67 3.50 11.81
C PHE A 227 -16.64 2.60 12.48
N LEU A 228 -16.24 2.98 13.68
CA LEU A 228 -15.39 2.16 14.53
C LEU A 228 -16.23 1.06 15.20
N ILE A 229 -15.90 -0.19 14.92
CA ILE A 229 -16.50 -1.34 15.58
C ILE A 229 -15.69 -1.68 16.82
N GLU A 230 -16.26 -1.39 17.97
CA GLU A 230 -15.75 -1.84 19.26
C GLU A 230 -16.66 -2.92 19.85
N ARG A 231 -16.06 -3.85 20.59
CA ARG A 231 -16.84 -4.77 21.41
C ARG A 231 -17.39 -4.01 22.60
N PHE A 232 -18.67 -4.20 22.88
CA PHE A 232 -19.26 -3.74 24.13
C PHE A 232 -18.44 -4.27 25.30
N ASN A 233 -17.95 -3.36 26.14
CA ASN A 233 -17.25 -3.69 27.37
C ASN A 233 -18.03 -3.06 28.54
N PRO A 234 -18.69 -3.86 29.39
CA PRO A 234 -19.49 -3.33 30.49
C PRO A 234 -18.66 -2.55 31.53
N ASN A 235 -17.33 -2.73 31.53
CA ASN A 235 -16.41 -2.04 32.44
C ASN A 235 -15.84 -0.73 31.86
N ARG A 236 -16.12 -0.38 30.60
CA ARG A 236 -15.79 0.93 30.03
C ARG A 236 -16.96 1.87 30.36
N LYS A 237 -16.77 2.74 31.35
CA LYS A 237 -17.64 3.90 31.65
C LYS A 237 -17.09 5.15 30.99
#